data_AF-A0A5N4EFF6-F1
#
_entry.id   AF-A0A5N4EFF6-F1
#
_cell.length_a   1.000
_cell.length_b   1.000
_cell.length_c   1.000
_cell.angle_alpha   90.00
_cell.angle_beta   90.00
_cell.angle_gamma   90.00
#
_symmetry.space_group_name_H-M   'P 1'
#
loop_
_entity.id
_entity.type
_entity.pdbx_description
1 polymer ?
#
loop_
_entity_poly.entity_id
_entity_poly.type
_entity_poly.pdbx_seq_one_letter_code
_entity_poly.pdbx_strand_id
1 'polypeptide(L)'
;MPLPGVRGNYSFRLIVLYTKKAPQLSAQELVVFTKNMAAAATKCCPLNDEQQFVCLEDSAKLILGALCRRHEAEPINAGVGDCCDDSYAFRKPCFDDLQVDGTYISPPLSCDQVLNLKEDLCKAQEEELQTEKQKLLSNLVKQKLRAAEMQFQPILVDFAHLVEMCCQAEKSEMCFQEEGSKLIEKCWSLLGA
;
A
#
# COMPACT_ATOMS: atom_id res chain seq x y z
N MET A 1 -11.97 21.97 -1.97
CA MET A 1 -12.33 20.66 -1.37
C MET A 1 -11.94 19.57 -2.35
N PRO A 2 -11.08 18.60 -2.01
CA PRO A 2 -10.84 17.45 -2.87
C PRO A 2 -12.12 16.61 -2.97
N LEU A 3 -12.47 16.15 -4.17
CA LEU A 3 -13.62 15.30 -4.42
C LEU A 3 -13.49 13.96 -3.65
N PRO A 4 -14.58 13.43 -3.06
CA PRO A 4 -14.56 12.23 -2.21
C PRO A 4 -13.90 10.99 -2.86
N GLY A 5 -13.93 10.87 -4.20
CA GLY A 5 -13.31 9.75 -4.94
C GLY A 5 -11.80 9.85 -5.19
N VAL A 6 -11.18 11.01 -4.97
CA VAL A 6 -9.75 11.23 -5.28
C VAL A 6 -8.84 10.67 -4.17
N ARG A 7 -9.29 10.71 -2.91
CA ARG A 7 -8.48 10.31 -1.74
C ARG A 7 -8.22 8.80 -1.69
N GLY A 8 -9.21 7.98 -2.06
CA GLY A 8 -9.08 6.52 -2.17
C GLY A 8 -8.14 6.10 -3.31
N ASN A 9 -8.19 6.82 -4.44
CA ASN A 9 -7.31 6.57 -5.58
C ASN A 9 -5.85 6.96 -5.27
N TYR A 10 -5.62 8.08 -4.59
CA TYR A 10 -4.27 8.52 -4.22
C TYR A 10 -3.56 7.54 -3.28
N SER A 11 -4.22 7.11 -2.21
CA SER A 11 -3.64 6.17 -1.24
C SER A 11 -3.35 4.81 -1.88
N PHE A 12 -4.25 4.34 -2.76
CA PHE A 12 -4.07 3.14 -3.57
C PHE A 12 -2.84 3.25 -4.49
N ARG A 13 -2.67 4.38 -5.19
CA ARG A 13 -1.51 4.59 -6.07
C ARG A 13 -0.20 4.64 -5.28
N LEU A 14 -0.18 5.32 -4.13
CA LEU A 14 1.01 5.40 -3.29
C LEU A 14 1.49 4.02 -2.84
N ILE A 15 0.60 3.17 -2.35
CA ILE A 15 0.99 1.83 -1.88
C ILE A 15 1.46 0.95 -3.03
N VAL A 16 0.85 1.01 -4.21
CA VAL A 16 1.35 0.29 -5.40
C VAL A 16 2.74 0.80 -5.80
N LEU A 17 2.90 2.12 -5.91
CA LEU A 17 4.15 2.75 -6.33
C LEU A 17 5.32 2.40 -5.42
N TYR A 18 5.15 2.58 -4.10
CA TYR A 18 6.24 2.35 -3.15
C TYR A 18 6.48 0.88 -2.86
N THR A 19 5.46 0.02 -2.96
CA THR A 19 5.70 -1.43 -2.95
C THR A 19 6.56 -1.84 -4.15
N LYS A 20 6.40 -1.21 -5.32
CA LYS A 20 7.24 -1.51 -6.49
C LYS A 20 8.68 -1.01 -6.34
N LYS A 21 8.89 0.16 -5.72
CA LYS A 21 10.22 0.75 -5.49
C LYS A 21 10.99 0.06 -4.36
N ALA A 22 10.29 -0.40 -3.32
CA ALA A 22 10.89 -1.00 -2.12
C ALA A 22 10.12 -2.26 -1.65
N PRO A 23 10.03 -3.31 -2.48
CA PRO A 23 9.25 -4.51 -2.17
C PRO A 23 9.76 -5.31 -0.97
N GLN A 24 11.00 -5.06 -0.54
CA GLN A 24 11.63 -5.68 0.63
C GLN A 24 11.04 -5.21 1.96
N LEU A 25 10.50 -3.98 2.03
CA LEU A 25 9.82 -3.49 3.23
C LEU A 25 8.61 -4.36 3.55
N SER A 26 8.30 -4.60 4.82
CA SER A 26 7.07 -5.29 5.20
C SER A 26 5.82 -4.53 4.74
N ALA A 27 4.70 -5.23 4.57
CA ALA A 27 3.44 -4.59 4.20
C ALA A 27 3.03 -3.52 5.22
N GLN A 28 3.30 -3.75 6.52
CA GLN A 28 3.04 -2.77 7.58
C GLN A 28 3.90 -1.51 7.42
N GLU A 29 5.19 -1.65 7.12
CA GLU A 29 6.08 -0.49 6.90
C GLU A 29 5.64 0.34 5.70
N LEU A 30 5.28 -0.32 4.59
CA LEU A 30 4.77 0.34 3.40
C LEU A 30 3.45 1.09 3.67
N VAL A 31 2.55 0.50 4.47
CA VAL A 31 1.31 1.16 4.88
C VAL A 31 1.60 2.40 5.73
N VAL A 32 2.46 2.30 6.75
CA VAL A 32 2.82 3.45 7.59
C VAL A 32 3.47 4.55 6.76
N PHE A 33 4.41 4.20 5.89
CA PHE A 33 5.11 5.12 5.02
C PHE A 33 4.15 5.86 4.08
N THR A 34 3.23 5.16 3.42
CA THR A 34 2.27 5.77 2.49
C THR A 34 1.14 6.52 3.19
N LYS A 35 0.73 6.10 4.39
CA LYS A 35 -0.16 6.89 5.25
C LYS A 35 0.46 8.24 5.61
N ASN A 36 1.74 8.30 5.94
CA ASN A 36 2.44 9.56 6.22
C ASN A 36 2.43 10.49 5.00
N MET A 37 2.62 9.95 3.80
CA MET A 37 2.52 10.73 2.54
C MET A 37 1.09 11.23 2.30
N ALA A 38 0.08 10.39 2.51
CA ALA A 38 -1.33 10.78 2.39
C ALA A 38 -1.72 11.86 3.42
N ALA A 39 -1.20 11.77 4.65
CA ALA A 39 -1.40 12.78 5.69
C ALA A 39 -0.74 14.12 5.31
N ALA A 40 0.48 14.08 4.78
CA ALA A 40 1.16 15.28 4.25
C ALA A 40 0.35 15.93 3.12
N ALA A 41 -0.14 15.16 2.15
CA ALA A 41 -0.99 15.66 1.09
C ALA A 41 -2.29 16.28 1.65
N THR A 42 -2.93 15.62 2.61
CA THR A 42 -4.15 16.13 3.26
C THR A 42 -3.91 17.47 3.97
N LYS A 43 -2.73 17.64 4.59
CA LYS A 43 -2.32 18.86 5.26
C LYS A 43 -1.95 19.99 4.29
N CYS A 44 -1.24 19.68 3.21
CA CYS A 44 -0.62 20.68 2.33
C CYS A 44 -1.51 21.11 1.16
N CYS A 45 -2.31 20.22 0.57
CA CYS A 45 -3.13 20.53 -0.60
C CYS A 45 -4.20 21.64 -0.41
N PRO A 46 -4.70 21.94 0.80
CA PRO A 46 -5.62 23.07 0.99
C PRO A 46 -4.95 24.46 0.99
N LEU A 47 -3.62 24.54 1.00
CA LEU A 47 -2.88 25.81 1.04
C LEU A 47 -2.90 26.50 -0.33
N ASN A 48 -2.44 27.76 -0.39
CA ASN A 48 -2.22 28.43 -1.68
C ASN A 48 -1.01 27.83 -2.41
N ASP A 49 -0.88 28.07 -3.72
CA ASP A 49 0.11 27.39 -4.58
C ASP A 49 1.55 27.47 -4.06
N GLU A 50 1.99 28.65 -3.59
CA GLU A 50 3.34 28.86 -3.06
C GLU A 50 3.57 28.07 -1.76
N GLN A 51 2.64 28.18 -0.80
CA GLN A 51 2.73 27.47 0.47
C GLN A 51 2.54 25.96 0.30
N GLN A 52 1.71 25.54 -0.64
CA GLN A 52 1.45 24.14 -0.95
C GLN A 52 2.73 23.47 -1.46
N PHE A 53 3.45 24.11 -2.37
CA PHE A 53 4.71 23.59 -2.90
C PHE A 53 5.73 23.35 -1.78
N VAL A 54 6.00 24.39 -0.98
CA VAL A 54 6.96 24.31 0.14
C VAL A 54 6.53 23.24 1.15
N CYS A 55 5.24 23.20 1.52
CA CYS A 55 4.71 22.22 2.46
C CYS A 55 4.89 20.77 1.98
N LEU A 56 4.59 20.49 0.70
CA LEU A 56 4.75 19.16 0.12
C LEU A 56 6.22 18.77 0.00
N GLU A 57 7.08 19.70 -0.43
CA GLU A 57 8.50 19.46 -0.58
C GLU A 57 9.16 19.13 0.76
N ASP A 58 8.92 19.94 1.79
CA ASP A 58 9.47 19.73 3.13
C ASP A 58 8.93 18.44 3.76
N SER A 59 7.62 18.19 3.64
CA SER A 59 7.01 16.97 4.16
C SER A 59 7.58 15.72 3.48
N ALA A 60 7.75 15.75 2.16
CA ALA A 60 8.35 14.63 1.42
C ALA A 60 9.79 14.38 1.84
N LYS A 61 10.62 15.43 1.98
CA LYS A 61 12.01 15.31 2.44
C LYS A 61 12.11 14.69 3.84
N LEU A 62 11.22 15.08 4.76
CA LEU A 62 11.16 14.50 6.10
C LEU A 62 10.76 13.02 6.07
N ILE A 63 9.73 12.66 5.31
CA ILE A 63 9.25 11.27 5.20
C ILE A 63 10.31 10.37 4.55
N LEU A 64 10.93 10.83 3.46
CA LEU A 64 12.02 10.11 2.79
C LEU A 64 13.26 10.03 3.67
N GLY A 65 13.57 11.07 4.45
CA GLY A 65 14.64 11.03 5.44
C GLY A 65 14.41 9.98 6.54
N ALA A 66 13.14 9.77 6.95
CA ALA A 66 12.81 8.70 7.88
C ALA A 66 12.99 7.30 7.25
N LEU A 67 12.65 7.14 5.97
CA LEU A 67 12.94 5.92 5.21
C LEU A 67 14.44 5.65 5.11
N CYS A 68 15.25 6.69 4.90
CA CYS A 68 16.71 6.55 4.85
C CYS A 68 17.30 6.12 6.20
N ARG A 69 16.86 6.71 7.32
CA ARG A 69 17.26 6.22 8.65
C ARG A 69 16.86 4.77 8.89
N ARG A 70 15.68 4.37 8.39
CA ARG A 70 15.24 2.97 8.43
C ARG A 70 16.12 2.07 7.55
N HIS A 71 16.56 2.53 6.39
CA HIS A 71 17.47 1.81 5.50
C HIS A 71 18.87 1.63 6.10
N GLU A 72 19.40 2.66 6.76
CA GLU A 72 20.71 2.58 7.47
C GLU A 72 20.72 1.47 8.53
N ALA A 73 19.59 1.28 9.24
CA ALA A 73 19.47 0.25 10.27
C ALA A 73 19.33 -1.17 9.69
N GLU A 74 18.58 -1.32 8.60
CA GLU A 74 18.43 -2.59 7.88
C GLU A 74 18.25 -2.30 6.38
N PRO A 75 19.26 -2.63 5.55
CA PRO A 75 19.25 -2.30 4.13
C PRO A 75 18.04 -2.87 3.38
N ILE A 76 17.40 -2.01 2.59
CA ILE A 76 16.18 -2.33 1.83
C ILE A 76 16.54 -2.87 0.43
N ASN A 77 17.15 -2.03 -0.40
CA ASN A 77 17.73 -2.39 -1.70
C ASN A 77 18.72 -1.32 -2.15
N ALA A 78 19.50 -1.62 -3.19
CA ALA A 78 20.55 -0.71 -3.70
C ALA A 78 19.98 0.64 -4.17
N GLY A 79 18.87 0.66 -4.90
CA GLY A 79 18.29 1.91 -5.41
C GLY A 79 17.77 2.84 -4.30
N VAL A 80 17.26 2.29 -3.20
CA VAL A 80 16.93 3.07 -2.00
C VAL A 80 18.20 3.62 -1.35
N GLY A 81 19.26 2.80 -1.27
CA GLY A 81 20.57 3.23 -0.76
C GLY A 81 21.13 4.41 -1.55
N ASP A 82 21.19 4.27 -2.88
CA ASP A 82 21.68 5.31 -3.80
C ASP A 82 20.92 6.65 -3.61
N CYS A 83 19.59 6.60 -3.45
CA CYS A 83 18.80 7.81 -3.19
C CYS A 83 18.97 8.39 -1.78
N CYS A 84 19.36 7.56 -0.81
CA CYS A 84 19.61 8.00 0.56
C CYS A 84 20.99 8.64 0.74
N ASP A 85 21.98 8.17 -0.02
CA ASP A 85 23.33 8.71 -0.09
C ASP A 85 23.40 10.03 -0.88
N ASP A 86 22.39 10.31 -1.72
CA ASP A 86 22.26 11.58 -2.42
C ASP A 86 22.02 12.74 -1.43
N SER A 87 22.40 13.95 -1.86
CA SER A 87 22.26 15.15 -1.05
C SER A 87 20.80 15.40 -0.67
N TYR A 88 20.59 16.08 0.45
CA TYR A 88 19.26 16.42 0.96
C TYR A 88 18.36 17.11 -0.09
N ALA A 89 18.95 17.91 -0.99
CA ALA A 89 18.22 18.60 -2.06
C ALA A 89 17.74 17.67 -3.18
N PHE A 90 18.51 16.63 -3.52
CA PHE A 90 18.23 15.73 -4.65
C PHE A 90 17.57 14.41 -4.24
N ARG A 91 17.53 14.09 -2.94
CA ARG A 91 16.86 12.89 -2.40
C ARG A 91 15.43 12.71 -2.92
N LYS A 92 14.58 13.74 -2.85
CA LYS A 92 13.19 13.64 -3.34
C LYS A 92 13.14 13.34 -4.85
N PRO A 93 13.79 14.14 -5.73
CA PRO A 93 13.89 13.82 -7.14
C PRO A 93 14.38 12.39 -7.42
N CYS A 94 15.42 11.91 -6.72
CA CYS A 94 15.91 10.54 -6.86
C CYS A 94 14.81 9.51 -6.55
N PHE A 95 14.12 9.66 -5.42
CA PHE A 95 13.00 8.77 -5.07
C PHE A 95 11.81 8.89 -6.01
N ASP A 96 11.56 10.05 -6.63
CA ASP A 96 10.52 10.21 -7.64
C ASP A 96 10.88 9.39 -8.89
N ASP A 97 12.15 9.39 -9.30
CA ASP A 97 12.69 8.67 -10.47
C ASP A 97 13.04 7.19 -10.22
N LEU A 98 13.10 6.75 -8.96
CA LEU A 98 13.43 5.38 -8.58
C LEU A 98 12.51 4.37 -9.27
N GLN A 99 13.07 3.43 -10.02
CA GLN A 99 12.31 2.44 -10.78
C GLN A 99 11.94 1.23 -9.91
N VAL A 100 11.14 0.32 -10.48
CA VAL A 100 10.84 -0.97 -9.87
C VAL A 100 12.15 -1.72 -9.60
N ASP A 101 12.28 -2.31 -8.41
CA ASP A 101 13.45 -3.14 -8.10
C ASP A 101 13.42 -4.44 -8.91
N GLY A 102 14.26 -4.50 -9.95
CA GLY A 102 14.39 -5.65 -10.83
C GLY A 102 15.11 -6.85 -10.20
N THR A 103 15.74 -6.67 -9.04
CA THR A 103 16.46 -7.72 -8.31
C THR A 103 15.59 -8.45 -7.29
N TYR A 104 14.40 -7.91 -7.01
CA TYR A 104 13.47 -8.52 -6.06
C TYR A 104 12.94 -9.86 -6.56
N ILE A 105 13.10 -10.89 -5.73
CA ILE A 105 12.53 -12.22 -5.94
C ILE A 105 11.37 -12.37 -4.96
N SER A 106 10.16 -12.51 -5.50
CA SER A 106 8.96 -12.63 -4.67
C SER A 106 8.94 -13.97 -3.93
N PRO A 107 8.85 -13.98 -2.58
CA PRO A 107 8.60 -15.20 -1.84
C PRO A 107 7.23 -15.78 -2.21
N PRO A 108 7.04 -17.11 -2.14
CA PRO A 108 5.72 -17.72 -2.28
C PRO A 108 4.74 -17.10 -1.30
N LEU A 109 3.52 -16.82 -1.78
CA LEU A 109 2.46 -16.25 -0.98
C LEU A 109 1.29 -17.21 -0.92
N SER A 110 0.74 -17.41 0.26
CA SER A 110 -0.53 -18.11 0.46
C SER A 110 -1.66 -17.08 0.44
N CYS A 111 -2.57 -17.22 -0.52
CA CYS A 111 -3.74 -16.35 -0.60
C CYS A 111 -4.63 -16.48 0.65
N ASP A 112 -4.74 -17.66 1.25
CA ASP A 112 -5.47 -17.88 2.50
C ASP A 112 -4.89 -17.06 3.66
N GLN A 113 -3.56 -17.01 3.77
CA GLN A 113 -2.88 -16.27 4.83
C GLN A 113 -2.95 -14.76 4.61
N VAL A 114 -2.82 -14.31 3.36
CA VAL A 114 -2.76 -12.89 3.03
C VAL A 114 -4.14 -12.22 3.01
N LEU A 115 -5.19 -12.96 2.69
CA LEU A 115 -6.56 -12.44 2.72
C LEU A 115 -7.14 -12.38 4.14
N ASN A 116 -6.55 -13.08 5.12
CA ASN A 116 -6.93 -13.11 6.55
C ASN A 116 -8.44 -12.89 6.81
N LEU A 117 -9.29 -13.67 6.12
CA LEU A 117 -10.74 -13.54 6.15
C LEU A 117 -11.31 -14.22 7.39
N LYS A 118 -11.51 -13.44 8.44
CA LYS A 118 -12.01 -13.91 9.73
C LYS A 118 -13.08 -12.95 10.24
N GLU A 119 -13.94 -13.46 11.13
CA GLU A 119 -15.03 -12.68 11.72
C GLU A 119 -14.53 -11.50 12.58
N ASP A 120 -13.28 -11.53 13.04
CA ASP A 120 -12.65 -10.41 13.75
C ASP A 120 -12.62 -9.12 12.92
N LEU A 121 -12.61 -9.22 11.58
CA LEU A 121 -12.77 -8.08 10.67
C LEU A 121 -14.07 -7.30 10.90
N CYS A 122 -15.13 -7.94 11.40
CA CYS A 122 -16.41 -7.26 11.70
C CYS A 122 -16.36 -6.38 12.95
N LYS A 123 -15.35 -6.58 13.80
CA LYS A 123 -15.11 -5.78 15.01
C LYS A 123 -14.05 -4.72 14.78
N ALA A 124 -13.35 -4.77 13.65
CA ALA A 124 -12.31 -3.82 13.30
C ALA A 124 -12.89 -2.42 13.10
N GLN A 125 -12.14 -1.42 13.54
CA GLN A 125 -12.48 -0.04 13.21
C GLN A 125 -12.25 0.22 11.71
N GLU A 126 -12.93 1.21 11.14
CA GLU A 126 -12.76 1.56 9.72
C GLU A 126 -11.28 1.77 9.33
N GLU A 127 -10.50 2.43 10.19
CA GLU A 127 -9.08 2.64 9.92
C GLU A 127 -8.27 1.32 9.90
N GLU A 128 -8.61 0.37 10.76
CA GLU A 128 -7.97 -0.94 10.81
C GLU A 128 -8.31 -1.73 9.54
N LEU A 129 -9.58 -1.70 9.10
CA LEU A 129 -10.01 -2.34 7.87
C LEU A 129 -9.29 -1.75 6.63
N GLN A 130 -9.15 -0.42 6.57
CA GLN A 130 -8.37 0.23 5.51
C GLN A 130 -6.89 -0.17 5.55
N THR A 131 -6.33 -0.36 6.75
CA THR A 131 -4.95 -0.81 6.94
C THR A 131 -4.77 -2.24 6.40
N GLU A 132 -5.68 -3.16 6.72
CA GLU A 132 -5.64 -4.54 6.20
C GLU A 132 -5.81 -4.58 4.69
N LYS A 133 -6.70 -3.76 4.13
CA LYS A 133 -6.86 -3.61 2.68
C LYS A 133 -5.57 -3.14 2.00
N GLN A 134 -4.84 -2.20 2.59
CA GLN A 134 -3.56 -1.73 2.04
C GLN A 134 -2.44 -2.76 2.20
N LYS A 135 -2.43 -3.55 3.29
CA LYS A 135 -1.50 -4.68 3.45
C LYS A 135 -1.73 -5.75 2.39
N LEU A 136 -2.99 -6.13 2.17
CA LEU A 136 -3.40 -7.05 1.11
C LEU A 136 -2.88 -6.56 -0.25
N LEU A 137 -3.14 -5.29 -0.58
CA LEU A 137 -2.65 -4.69 -1.83
C LEU A 137 -1.13 -4.77 -1.95
N SER A 138 -0.39 -4.39 -0.90
CA SER A 138 1.07 -4.48 -0.90
C SER A 138 1.55 -5.92 -1.14
N ASN A 139 0.98 -6.89 -0.42
CA ASN A 139 1.35 -8.30 -0.59
C ASN A 139 1.08 -8.81 -2.01
N LEU A 140 -0.03 -8.42 -2.63
CA LEU A 140 -0.34 -8.78 -4.02
C LEU A 140 0.61 -8.11 -5.02
N VAL A 141 0.92 -6.83 -4.83
CA VAL A 141 1.86 -6.08 -5.69
C VAL A 141 3.24 -6.72 -5.65
N LYS A 142 3.71 -7.18 -4.49
CA LYS A 142 4.99 -7.88 -4.35
C LYS A 142 5.09 -9.11 -5.25
N GLN A 143 4.00 -9.85 -5.43
CA GLN A 143 3.98 -11.03 -6.31
C GLN A 143 4.05 -10.67 -7.80
N LYS A 144 3.59 -9.47 -8.17
CA LYS A 144 3.48 -9.02 -9.55
C LYS A 144 3.92 -7.56 -9.70
N LEU A 145 5.19 -7.27 -9.41
CA LEU A 145 5.73 -5.89 -9.44
C LEU A 145 5.54 -5.16 -10.78
N ARG A 146 5.45 -5.91 -11.90
CA ARG A 146 5.25 -5.36 -13.24
C ARG A 146 3.78 -5.28 -13.68
N ALA A 147 2.84 -5.79 -12.89
CA ALA A 147 1.42 -5.69 -13.23
C ALA A 147 0.92 -4.24 -13.22
N ALA A 148 -0.03 -3.95 -14.09
CA ALA A 148 -0.69 -2.64 -14.13
C ALA A 148 -1.53 -2.43 -12.86
N GLU A 149 -1.58 -1.21 -12.35
CA GLU A 149 -2.25 -0.89 -11.08
C GLU A 149 -3.71 -1.37 -11.05
N MET A 150 -4.42 -1.21 -12.18
CA MET A 150 -5.83 -1.59 -12.32
C MET A 150 -6.09 -3.09 -12.12
N GLN A 151 -5.08 -3.96 -12.29
CA GLN A 151 -5.25 -5.41 -12.10
C GLN A 151 -5.53 -5.77 -10.64
N PHE A 152 -5.10 -4.94 -9.68
CA PHE A 152 -5.30 -5.19 -8.25
C PHE A 152 -6.63 -4.63 -7.72
N GLN A 153 -7.30 -3.75 -8.45
CA GLN A 153 -8.55 -3.13 -7.96
C GLN A 153 -9.69 -4.14 -7.75
N PRO A 154 -9.96 -5.09 -8.69
CA PRO A 154 -11.10 -5.99 -8.54
C PRO A 154 -11.05 -6.87 -7.29
N ILE A 155 -9.87 -7.33 -6.88
CA ILE A 155 -9.75 -8.16 -5.66
C ILE A 155 -9.95 -7.34 -4.39
N LEU A 156 -9.55 -6.06 -4.38
CA LEU A 156 -9.78 -5.18 -3.23
C LEU A 156 -11.24 -4.72 -3.09
N VAL A 157 -11.95 -4.58 -4.22
CA VAL A 157 -13.38 -4.28 -4.22
C VAL A 157 -14.14 -5.49 -3.67
N ASP A 158 -13.84 -6.68 -4.17
CA ASP A 158 -14.47 -7.93 -3.69
C ASP A 158 -14.16 -8.19 -2.22
N PHE A 159 -12.92 -7.92 -1.77
CA PHE A 159 -12.57 -8.00 -0.35
C PHE A 159 -13.47 -7.11 0.52
N ALA A 160 -13.61 -5.82 0.15
CA ALA A 160 -14.42 -4.88 0.91
C ALA A 160 -15.90 -5.28 0.91
N HIS A 161 -16.43 -5.71 -0.25
CA HIS A 161 -17.80 -6.17 -0.39
C HIS A 161 -18.07 -7.44 0.43
N LEU A 162 -17.14 -8.40 0.42
CA LEU A 162 -17.23 -9.63 1.20
C LEU A 162 -17.29 -9.31 2.69
N VAL A 163 -16.38 -8.46 3.19
CA VAL A 163 -16.39 -8.04 4.61
C VAL A 163 -17.72 -7.38 4.97
N GLU A 164 -18.18 -6.41 4.19
CA GLU A 164 -19.45 -5.72 4.44
C GLU A 164 -20.65 -6.68 4.50
N MET A 165 -20.77 -7.54 3.49
CA MET A 165 -21.84 -8.52 3.37
C MET A 165 -21.81 -9.55 4.50
N CYS A 166 -20.64 -10.15 4.77
CA CYS A 166 -20.52 -11.19 5.78
C CYS A 166 -20.66 -10.68 7.21
N CYS A 167 -20.32 -9.42 7.48
CA CYS A 167 -20.58 -8.82 8.79
C CYS A 167 -22.05 -8.51 9.05
N GLN A 168 -22.89 -8.46 8.01
CA GLN A 168 -24.34 -8.29 8.13
C GLN A 168 -25.11 -9.62 8.08
N ALA A 169 -24.43 -10.73 7.81
CA ALA A 169 -25.04 -12.04 7.73
C ALA A 169 -25.42 -12.58 9.12
N GLU A 170 -26.52 -13.34 9.20
CA GLU A 170 -26.95 -14.01 10.45
C GLU A 170 -25.88 -15.00 10.97
N LYS A 171 -25.13 -15.61 10.05
CA LYS A 171 -24.00 -16.52 10.32
C LYS A 171 -22.74 -16.01 9.64
N SER A 172 -22.16 -14.96 10.21
CA SER A 172 -20.91 -14.31 9.78
C SER A 172 -19.79 -15.31 9.47
N GLU A 173 -19.48 -16.21 10.39
CA GLU A 173 -18.39 -17.20 10.23
C GLU A 173 -18.58 -18.09 9.00
N MET A 174 -19.80 -18.60 8.78
CA MET A 174 -20.10 -19.41 7.58
C MET A 174 -19.98 -18.58 6.30
N CYS A 175 -20.43 -17.32 6.31
CA CYS A 175 -20.29 -16.44 5.15
C CYS A 175 -18.83 -16.21 4.78
N PHE A 176 -17.95 -15.94 5.76
CA PHE A 176 -16.51 -15.77 5.50
C PHE A 176 -15.85 -17.04 4.96
N GLN A 177 -16.29 -18.23 5.41
CA GLN A 177 -15.78 -19.50 4.86
C GLN A 177 -16.19 -19.68 3.39
N GLU A 178 -17.48 -19.51 3.08
CA GLU A 178 -18.04 -19.75 1.75
C GLU A 178 -17.58 -18.69 0.75
N GLU A 179 -17.79 -17.41 1.04
CA GLU A 179 -17.39 -16.32 0.14
C GLU A 179 -15.88 -16.12 0.12
N GLY A 180 -15.18 -16.44 1.22
CA GLY A 180 -13.73 -16.32 1.28
C GLY A 180 -13.02 -17.27 0.34
N SER A 181 -13.53 -18.49 0.17
CA SER A 181 -12.99 -19.45 -0.81
C SER A 181 -12.96 -18.88 -2.24
N LYS A 182 -14.02 -18.18 -2.65
CA LYS A 182 -14.10 -17.53 -3.97
C LYS A 182 -13.07 -16.41 -4.12
N LEU A 183 -12.85 -15.62 -3.06
CA LEU A 183 -11.85 -14.56 -3.08
C LEU A 183 -10.41 -15.11 -3.12
N ILE A 184 -10.16 -16.24 -2.46
CA ILE A 184 -8.90 -16.98 -2.52
C ILE A 184 -8.64 -17.50 -3.93
N GLU A 185 -9.63 -18.09 -4.59
CA GLU A 185 -9.52 -18.51 -6.01
C GLU A 185 -9.19 -17.33 -6.93
N LYS A 186 -9.86 -16.19 -6.73
CA LYS A 186 -9.56 -14.96 -7.49
C LYS A 186 -8.14 -14.46 -7.25
N CYS A 187 -7.64 -14.57 -6.02
CA CYS A 187 -6.25 -14.26 -5.69
C CYS A 187 -5.28 -15.15 -6.46
N TRP A 188 -5.47 -16.47 -6.45
CA TRP A 188 -4.63 -17.39 -7.22
C TRP A 188 -4.65 -17.10 -8.73
N SER A 189 -5.84 -16.82 -9.28
CA SER A 189 -5.98 -16.42 -10.68
C SER A 189 -5.21 -15.15 -11.02
N LEU A 190 -5.26 -14.13 -10.16
CA LEU A 190 -4.48 -12.90 -10.30
C LEU A 190 -2.97 -13.16 -10.27
N LEU A 191 -2.53 -14.12 -9.46
CA LEU A 191 -1.14 -14.53 -9.37
C LEU A 191 -0.70 -15.47 -10.51
N GLY A 192 -1.65 -16.00 -11.28
CA GLY A 192 -1.38 -16.95 -12.36
C GLY A 192 -0.89 -18.30 -11.84
N ALA A 193 -1.43 -18.73 -10.69
CA ALA A 193 -1.18 -20.01 -10.05
C ALA A 193 -2.41 -20.92 -10.15
#